data_AF-A0A7C3SA81-F1
#
_entry.id   AF-A0A7C3SA81-F1
#
_cell.length_a   1.000
_cell.length_b   1.000
_cell.length_c   1.000
_cell.angle_alpha   90.00
_cell.angle_beta   90.00
_cell.angle_gamma   90.00
#
_symmetry.space_group_name_H-M   'P 1'
#
loop_
_entity.id
_entity.type
_entity.pdbx_description
1 polymer ?
#
loop_
_entity_poly.entity_id
_entity_poly.type
_entity_poly.pdbx_seq_one_letter_code
_entity_poly.pdbx_strand_id
1 'polypeptide(L)'
;MRAAFFILCGLFLVAASSSGLFAQDHLLAYEQLINRLARDGLDSNYVLRIFDDPRSEPLPALMTLSLLPREVPDAYLQFLTPESIQRAKRFLRANERL
;
A
#
# COMPACT_ATOMS: atom_id res chain seq x y z
N MET A 1 -40.56 -20.82 10.05
CA MET A 1 -39.83 -19.59 10.47
C MET A 1 -38.58 -19.88 11.30
N ARG A 2 -38.61 -20.77 12.30
CA ARG A 2 -37.44 -21.10 13.14
C ARG A 2 -36.25 -21.71 12.37
N ALA A 3 -36.49 -22.66 11.48
CA ALA A 3 -35.42 -23.31 10.70
C ALA A 3 -34.68 -22.34 9.75
N ALA A 4 -35.42 -21.41 9.12
CA ALA A 4 -34.83 -20.39 8.25
C ALA A 4 -33.94 -19.41 9.03
N PHE A 5 -34.29 -19.08 10.29
CA PHE A 5 -33.46 -18.26 11.17
C PHE A 5 -32.13 -18.94 11.52
N PHE A 6 -32.15 -20.24 11.85
CA PHE A 6 -30.92 -20.98 12.13
C PHE A 6 -30.02 -21.13 10.89
N ILE A 7 -30.60 -21.32 9.71
CA ILE A 7 -29.86 -21.37 8.44
C ILE A 7 -29.24 -20.01 8.13
N LEU A 8 -29.98 -18.92 8.33
CA LEU A 8 -29.48 -17.55 8.12
C LEU A 8 -28.36 -17.19 9.10
N CYS A 9 -28.51 -17.54 10.39
CA CYS A 9 -27.46 -17.36 11.39
C CYS A 9 -26.23 -18.22 11.09
N GLY A 10 -26.41 -19.46 10.64
CA GLY A 10 -25.31 -20.33 10.22
C GLY A 10 -24.54 -19.77 9.02
N LEU A 11 -25.24 -19.26 8.00
CA LEU A 11 -24.63 -18.59 6.84
C LEU A 11 -23.87 -17.31 7.24
N PHE A 12 -24.42 -16.51 8.15
CA PHE A 12 -23.78 -15.30 8.65
C PHE A 12 -22.51 -15.61 9.47
N LEU A 13 -22.54 -16.67 10.29
CA LEU A 13 -21.39 -17.10 11.09
C LEU A 13 -20.25 -17.63 10.22
N VAL A 14 -20.56 -18.39 9.16
CA VAL A 14 -19.58 -18.92 8.21
C VAL A 14 -18.95 -17.79 7.38
N ALA A 15 -19.74 -16.80 6.96
CA ALA A 15 -19.23 -15.64 6.24
C ALA A 15 -18.34 -14.71 7.12
N ALA A 16 -18.63 -14.61 8.43
CA ALA A 16 -17.79 -13.83 9.35
C ALA A 16 -16.43 -14.51 9.65
N SER A 17 -16.40 -15.84 9.63
CA SER A 17 -15.20 -16.63 9.93
C SER A 17 -14.15 -16.57 8.82
N SER A 18 -14.59 -16.47 7.55
CA SER A 18 -13.66 -16.37 6.42
C SER A 18 -12.90 -15.05 6.41
N SER A 19 -13.55 -13.93 6.73
CA SER A 19 -12.90 -12.62 6.85
C SER A 19 -11.86 -12.54 7.98
N GLY A 20 -12.07 -13.28 9.09
CA GLY A 20 -11.13 -13.28 10.22
C GLY A 20 -9.85 -14.09 9.96
N LEU A 21 -9.94 -15.21 9.23
CA LEU A 21 -8.77 -16.03 8.91
C LEU A 21 -7.77 -15.30 7.99
N PHE A 22 -8.26 -14.59 6.97
CA PHE A 22 -7.38 -13.85 6.05
C PHE A 22 -6.65 -12.69 6.73
N ALA A 23 -7.30 -11.99 7.67
CA ALA A 23 -6.67 -10.93 8.45
C ALA A 23 -5.55 -11.46 9.37
N GLN A 24 -5.77 -12.62 9.98
CA GLN A 24 -4.82 -13.22 10.91
C GLN A 24 -3.57 -13.78 10.20
N ASP A 25 -3.74 -14.40 9.02
CA ASP A 25 -2.61 -14.92 8.23
C ASP A 25 -1.72 -13.80 7.66
N HIS A 26 -2.30 -12.64 7.32
CA HIS A 26 -1.54 -11.48 6.84
C HIS A 26 -0.59 -10.94 7.92
N LEU A 27 -1.08 -10.73 9.14
CA LEU A 27 -0.24 -10.24 10.25
C LEU A 27 0.90 -11.20 10.60
N LEU A 28 0.67 -12.51 10.51
CA LEU A 28 1.70 -13.53 10.75
C LEU A 28 2.85 -13.43 9.75
N ALA A 29 2.57 -13.10 8.49
CA ALA A 29 3.61 -12.88 7.48
C ALA A 29 4.56 -11.72 7.82
N TYR A 30 4.09 -10.75 8.61
CA TYR A 30 4.84 -9.55 9.01
C TYR A 30 5.28 -9.56 10.47
N GLU A 31 5.05 -10.63 11.23
CA GLU A 31 5.30 -10.68 12.68
C GLU A 31 6.74 -10.24 13.04
N GLN A 32 7.75 -10.74 12.32
CA GLN A 32 9.14 -10.37 12.56
C GLN A 32 9.39 -8.86 12.35
N LEU A 33 8.75 -8.27 11.34
CA LEU A 33 8.88 -6.85 11.02
C LEU A 33 8.16 -6.00 12.07
N ILE A 34 6.93 -6.37 12.44
CA ILE A 34 6.14 -5.71 13.48
C ILE A 34 6.93 -5.68 14.80
N ASN A 35 7.46 -6.84 15.21
CA ASN A 35 8.26 -6.97 16.44
C ASN A 35 9.59 -6.20 16.39
N ARG A 36 10.19 -6.05 15.21
CA ARG A 36 11.39 -5.23 15.04
C ARG A 36 11.06 -3.75 15.15
N LEU A 37 10.03 -3.27 14.44
CA LEU A 37 9.60 -1.87 14.46
C LEU A 37 9.25 -1.39 15.87
N ALA A 38 8.57 -2.23 16.65
CA ALA A 38 8.30 -1.96 18.05
C ALA A 38 9.59 -1.85 18.91
N ARG A 39 10.55 -2.76 18.70
CA ARG A 39 11.86 -2.72 19.39
C ARG A 39 12.69 -1.49 19.00
N ASP A 40 12.55 -1.03 17.77
CA ASP A 40 13.23 0.17 17.27
C ASP A 40 12.58 1.47 17.81
N GLY A 41 11.52 1.36 18.62
CA GLY A 41 10.93 2.47 19.38
C GLY A 41 9.59 2.98 18.86
N LEU A 42 9.00 2.34 17.85
CA LEU A 42 7.66 2.69 17.38
C LEU A 42 6.58 2.15 18.33
N ASP A 43 5.51 2.93 18.53
CA ASP A 43 4.37 2.50 19.34
C ASP A 43 3.72 1.24 18.73
N SER A 44 3.56 0.20 19.54
CA SER A 44 3.08 -1.11 19.06
C SER A 44 1.64 -1.04 18.55
N ASN A 45 0.78 -0.24 19.17
CA ASN A 45 -0.61 -0.06 18.72
C ASN A 45 -0.67 0.70 17.39
N TYR A 46 0.23 1.67 17.19
CA TYR A 46 0.40 2.33 15.90
C TYR A 46 0.85 1.34 14.82
N VAL A 47 1.88 0.54 15.09
CA VAL A 47 2.38 -0.45 14.11
C VAL A 47 1.29 -1.43 13.73
N LEU A 48 0.59 -2.04 14.70
CA LEU A 48 -0.50 -2.99 14.41
C LEU A 48 -1.60 -2.36 13.56
N ARG A 49 -2.03 -1.13 13.88
CA ARG A 49 -3.05 -0.41 13.09
C ARG A 49 -2.61 -0.14 11.65
N ILE A 50 -1.32 0.07 11.40
CA ILE A 50 -0.81 0.27 10.04
C ILE A 50 -0.95 -1.04 9.24
N PHE A 51 -0.57 -2.18 9.82
CA PHE A 51 -0.65 -3.47 9.13
C PHE A 51 -2.08 -4.03 9.01
N ASP A 52 -3.03 -3.50 9.79
CA ASP A 52 -4.47 -3.75 9.66
C ASP A 52 -5.18 -2.77 8.69
N ASP A 53 -4.50 -1.71 8.24
CA ASP A 53 -5.10 -0.72 7.32
C ASP A 53 -5.17 -1.31 5.90
N PRO A 54 -6.35 -1.39 5.26
CA PRO A 54 -6.49 -1.94 3.91
C PRO A 54 -5.69 -1.16 2.85
N ARG A 55 -5.32 0.10 3.11
CA ARG A 55 -4.46 0.89 2.22
C ARG A 55 -2.99 0.43 2.26
N SER A 56 -2.63 -0.37 3.27
CA SER A 56 -1.30 -0.94 3.44
C SER A 56 -1.16 -2.32 2.79
N GLU A 57 -2.25 -2.87 2.20
CA GLU A 57 -2.22 -4.17 1.56
C GLU A 57 -1.10 -4.24 0.50
N PRO A 58 -0.41 -5.38 0.39
CA PRO A 58 0.59 -5.56 -0.65
C PRO A 58 0.00 -5.29 -2.03
N LEU A 59 0.76 -4.60 -2.88
CA LEU A 59 0.42 -4.35 -4.27
C LEU A 59 1.26 -5.28 -5.16
N PRO A 60 0.77 -6.48 -5.55
CA PRO A 60 1.58 -7.48 -6.23
C PRO A 60 2.20 -6.95 -7.53
N ALA A 61 1.48 -6.09 -8.24
CA ALA A 61 1.99 -5.43 -9.45
C ALA A 61 3.27 -4.63 -9.18
N LEU A 62 3.36 -3.94 -8.05
CA LEU A 62 4.55 -3.17 -7.67
C LEU A 62 5.66 -4.06 -7.13
N MET A 63 5.33 -5.17 -6.47
CA MET A 63 6.32 -6.12 -5.95
C MET A 63 7.10 -6.85 -7.06
N THR A 64 6.59 -6.86 -8.29
CA THR A 64 7.31 -7.39 -9.46
C THR A 64 8.27 -6.39 -10.10
N LEU A 65 8.26 -5.13 -9.69
CA LEU A 65 9.15 -4.12 -10.23
C LEU A 65 10.60 -4.45 -9.83
N SER A 66 11.49 -4.41 -10.82
CA SER A 66 12.91 -4.60 -10.58
C SER A 66 13.46 -3.41 -9.78
N LEU A 67 14.05 -3.68 -8.62
CA LEU A 67 14.76 -2.68 -7.82
C LEU A 67 16.15 -2.34 -8.37
N LEU A 68 16.58 -3.01 -9.44
CA LEU A 68 17.86 -2.72 -10.09
C LEU A 68 17.76 -1.42 -10.88
N PRO A 69 18.81 -0.57 -10.86
CA PRO A 69 18.88 0.59 -11.72
C PRO A 69 18.74 0.17 -13.19
N ARG A 70 17.70 0.67 -13.87
CA ARG A 70 17.47 0.49 -15.32
C ARG A 70 17.48 1.82 -16.06
N GLU A 71 17.99 2.86 -15.41
CA GLU A 71 18.05 4.20 -15.99
C GLU A 71 19.15 4.27 -17.04
N VAL A 72 18.77 4.62 -18.27
CA VAL A 72 19.70 4.92 -19.35
C VAL A 72 19.49 6.38 -19.77
N PRO A 73 20.56 7.12 -20.15
CA PRO A 73 20.45 8.52 -20.53
C PRO A 73 19.36 8.78 -21.59
N ASP A 74 19.21 7.87 -22.56
CA ASP A 74 18.23 8.00 -23.63
C ASP A 74 16.78 7.98 -23.14
N ALA A 75 16.49 7.32 -22.01
CA ALA A 75 15.16 7.30 -21.40
C ALA A 75 14.70 8.70 -20.97
N TYR A 76 15.65 9.63 -20.79
CA TYR A 76 15.38 11.01 -20.39
C TYR A 76 15.11 11.95 -21.56
N LEU A 77 15.51 11.60 -22.79
CA LEU A 77 15.36 12.48 -23.95
C LEU A 77 13.89 12.85 -24.22
N GLN A 78 12.96 11.93 -23.98
CA GLN A 78 11.52 12.16 -24.14
C GLN A 78 10.98 13.25 -23.20
N PHE A 79 11.66 13.55 -22.09
CA PHE A 79 11.27 14.60 -21.16
C PHE A 79 11.86 15.96 -21.51
N LEU A 80 12.88 16.02 -22.38
CA LEU A 80 13.61 17.24 -22.75
C LEU A 80 13.09 17.84 -24.06
N THR A 81 11.78 17.87 -24.25
CA THR A 81 11.17 18.49 -25.43
C THR A 81 11.17 20.02 -25.30
N PRO A 82 11.17 20.76 -26.42
CA PRO A 82 11.03 22.22 -26.38
C PRO A 82 9.80 22.69 -25.58
N GLU A 83 8.69 21.96 -25.66
CA GLU A 83 7.43 22.26 -24.98
C GLU A 83 7.54 22.08 -23.46
N SER A 84 8.16 20.99 -23.00
CA SER A 84 8.37 20.73 -21.56
C SER A 84 9.29 21.79 -20.96
N ILE A 85 10.35 22.17 -21.68
CA ILE A 85 11.30 23.21 -21.27
C ILE A 85 10.60 24.57 -21.18
N GLN A 86 9.78 24.94 -22.18
CA GLN A 86 9.01 26.19 -22.12
C GLN A 86 7.99 26.20 -20.99
N ARG A 87 7.34 25.07 -20.72
CA ARG A 87 6.41 24.92 -19.58
C ARG A 87 7.15 25.14 -18.26
N ALA A 88 8.31 24.50 -18.08
CA ALA A 88 9.14 24.67 -16.88
C ALA A 88 9.56 26.13 -16.70
N LYS A 89 10.04 26.81 -17.76
CA LYS A 89 10.40 28.24 -17.71
C LYS A 89 9.24 29.14 -17.31
N ARG A 90 8.03 28.87 -17.81
CA ARG A 90 6.82 29.63 -17.42
C ARG A 90 6.46 29.41 -15.96
N PHE A 91 6.50 28.15 -15.50
CA PHE A 91 6.26 27.82 -14.10
C PHE A 91 7.25 28.55 -13.19
N LEU A 92 8.55 28.52 -13.50
CA LEU A 92 9.57 29.22 -12.71
C LEU A 92 9.30 30.73 -12.64
N ARG A 93 9.09 31.41 -13.78
CA ARG A 93 8.79 32.86 -13.78
C ARG A 93 7.54 33.25 -12.98
N ALA A 94 6.56 32.35 -12.89
CA ALA A 94 5.30 32.61 -12.20
C ALA A 94 5.39 32.37 -10.68
N ASN A 95 6.32 31.52 -10.22
CA ASN A 95 6.37 31.04 -8.85
C ASN A 95 7.67 31.40 -8.11
N GLU A 96 8.76 31.62 -8.84
CA GLU A 96 9.99 32.18 -8.32
C GLU A 96 10.04 33.66 -8.69
N ARG A 97 10.05 34.52 -7.66
CA ARG A 97 10.45 35.92 -7.82
C ARG A 97 11.95 35.95 -8.12
N LEU A 98 12.33 35.70 -9.38
CA LEU A 98 13.62 36.11 -9.91
C LEU A 98 13.52 37.56 -10.39
#